data_AF-A0A4Z1HLN2-F1
#
_entry.id   AF-A0A4Z1HLN2-F1
#
_cell.length_a   1.000
_cell.length_b   1.000
_cell.length_c   1.000
_cell.angle_alpha   90.00
_cell.angle_beta   90.00
_cell.angle_gamma   90.00
#
_symmetry.space_group_name_H-M   'P 1'
#
loop_
_entity.id
_entity.type
_entity.pdbx_description
1 polymer ?
#
loop_
_entity_poly.entity_id
_entity_poly.type
_entity_poly.pdbx_seq_one_letter_code
_entity_poly.pdbx_strand_id
1 'polypeptide(L)'
;MARSDETKLLIAVFKQWQSARIDTNKLGKDLGIGAGAAGMRLFRLKARLRTGDGPTNADVALLIAIINQERCLPKLDYTLLSADLEINPGAAAMRWWRYKMRLEEHDRTVKQQEGEREHQRSNPAENSISSEKGTSSTESGVFGWPYNEKGWPDEAWEA
;
A
#
# COMPACT_ATOMS: atom_id res chain seq x y z
N MET A 1 -8.59 11.76 -10.99
CA MET A 1 -7.20 12.18 -11.29
C MET A 1 -6.13 11.33 -10.58
N ALA A 2 -6.35 10.80 -9.37
CA ALA A 2 -5.32 10.11 -8.57
C ALA A 2 -4.66 8.85 -9.19
N ARG A 3 -5.40 7.99 -9.90
CA ARG A 3 -4.85 6.71 -10.41
C ARG A 3 -3.70 6.86 -11.42
N SER A 4 -3.75 7.90 -12.26
CA SER A 4 -2.70 8.13 -13.26
C SER A 4 -1.40 8.59 -12.61
N ASP A 5 -1.47 9.47 -11.62
CA ASP A 5 -0.29 10.00 -10.92
C ASP A 5 0.34 8.94 -10.01
N GLU A 6 -0.47 8.10 -9.38
CA GLU A 6 0.03 6.93 -8.64
C GLU A 6 0.72 5.95 -9.58
N THR A 7 0.13 5.65 -10.74
CA THR A 7 0.77 4.76 -11.73
C THR A 7 2.13 5.30 -12.18
N LYS A 8 2.24 6.62 -12.44
CA LYS A 8 3.52 7.27 -12.76
C LYS A 8 4.54 7.13 -11.63
N LEU A 9 4.11 7.32 -10.38
CA LEU A 9 4.95 7.10 -9.19
C LEU A 9 5.47 5.65 -9.14
N LEU A 10 4.61 4.65 -9.34
CA LEU A 10 5.02 3.25 -9.32
C LEU A 10 6.02 2.91 -10.42
N ILE A 11 5.83 3.45 -11.62
CA ILE A 11 6.76 3.28 -12.73
C ILE A 11 8.12 3.92 -12.40
N ALA A 12 8.13 5.15 -11.89
CA ALA A 12 9.36 5.87 -11.56
C ALA A 12 10.17 5.14 -10.48
N VAL A 13 9.50 4.67 -9.43
CA VAL A 13 10.10 3.83 -8.38
C VAL A 13 10.65 2.53 -8.97
N PHE A 14 9.87 1.85 -9.82
CA PHE A 14 10.28 0.60 -10.45
C PHE A 14 11.49 0.77 -11.39
N LYS A 15 11.60 1.89 -12.12
CA LYS A 15 12.76 2.17 -12.99
C LYS A 15 14.07 2.19 -12.21
N GLN A 16 14.07 2.70 -10.98
CA GLN A 16 15.26 2.67 -10.12
C GLN A 16 15.61 1.25 -9.67
N TRP A 17 14.60 0.42 -9.42
CA TRP A 17 14.77 -0.95 -8.95
C TRP A 17 14.90 -2.00 -10.06
N GLN A 18 14.78 -1.61 -11.34
CA GLN A 18 14.72 -2.56 -12.46
C GLN A 18 15.96 -3.47 -12.59
N SER A 19 17.11 -2.99 -12.11
CA SER A 19 18.41 -3.68 -12.10
C SER A 19 18.60 -4.55 -10.86
N ALA A 20 17.73 -4.42 -9.86
CA ALA A 20 17.76 -5.25 -8.66
C ALA A 20 17.20 -6.65 -8.94
N ARG A 21 17.64 -7.61 -8.12
CA ARG A 21 17.14 -8.98 -8.19
C ARG A 21 15.77 -9.07 -7.52
N ILE A 22 14.73 -9.09 -8.35
CA ILE A 22 13.33 -9.24 -7.91
C ILE A 22 13.02 -10.74 -7.75
N ASP A 23 12.41 -11.11 -6.62
CA ASP A 23 12.05 -12.51 -6.34
C ASP A 23 10.71 -12.87 -7.00
N THR A 24 10.78 -13.60 -8.12
CA THR A 24 9.62 -14.05 -8.89
C THR A 24 8.79 -15.11 -8.18
N ASN A 25 9.36 -15.85 -7.22
CA ASN A 25 8.60 -16.81 -6.42
C ASN A 25 7.68 -16.08 -5.45
N LYS A 26 8.21 -15.07 -4.76
CA LYS A 26 7.40 -14.21 -3.89
C LYS A 26 6.35 -13.44 -4.69
N LEU A 27 6.70 -12.89 -5.87
CA LEU A 27 5.71 -12.26 -6.75
C LEU A 27 4.59 -13.21 -7.17
N GLY A 28 4.92 -14.47 -7.49
CA GLY A 28 3.92 -15.47 -7.82
C GLY A 28 2.93 -15.69 -6.68
N LYS A 29 3.42 -15.81 -5.45
CA LYS A 29 2.58 -15.95 -4.24
C LYS A 29 1.67 -14.74 -4.04
N ASP A 30 2.24 -13.53 -4.09
CA ASP A 30 1.51 -12.27 -3.85
C ASP A 30 0.41 -12.05 -4.91
N LEU A 31 0.59 -12.56 -6.13
CA LEU A 31 -0.35 -12.42 -7.25
C LEU A 31 -1.25 -13.65 -7.45
N GLY A 32 -1.08 -14.72 -6.68
CA GLY A 32 -1.81 -15.98 -6.87
C GLY A 32 -1.52 -16.69 -8.20
N ILE A 33 -0.30 -16.52 -8.76
CA ILE A 33 0.13 -17.13 -10.02
C ILE A 33 1.43 -17.92 -9.87
N GLY A 34 1.74 -18.78 -10.84
CA GLY A 34 3.02 -19.49 -10.86
C GLY A 34 4.22 -18.54 -11.02
N ALA A 35 5.36 -18.89 -10.42
CA ALA A 35 6.59 -18.08 -10.48
C ALA A 35 7.06 -17.81 -11.92
N GLY A 36 6.95 -18.80 -12.82
CA GLY A 36 7.27 -18.62 -14.24
C GLY A 36 6.34 -17.62 -14.93
N ALA A 37 5.05 -17.60 -14.58
CA ALA A 37 4.10 -16.63 -15.11
C ALA A 37 4.39 -15.21 -14.57
N ALA A 38 4.76 -15.09 -13.28
CA ALA A 38 5.20 -13.83 -12.70
C ALA A 38 6.47 -13.29 -13.37
N GLY A 39 7.46 -14.15 -13.62
CA GLY A 39 8.68 -13.80 -14.35
C GLY A 39 8.40 -13.35 -15.78
N MET A 40 7.51 -14.04 -16.49
CA MET A 40 7.10 -13.65 -17.85
C MET A 40 6.37 -12.30 -17.86
N ARG A 41 5.48 -12.06 -16.89
CA ARG A 41 4.80 -10.75 -16.76
C ARG A 41 5.80 -9.63 -16.46
N LEU A 42 6.75 -9.86 -15.57
CA LEU A 42 7.83 -8.91 -15.28
C LEU A 42 8.67 -8.60 -16.52
N PHE A 43 9.02 -9.62 -17.31
CA PHE A 43 9.74 -9.45 -18.56
C PHE A 43 8.96 -8.58 -19.56
N ARG A 44 7.66 -8.87 -19.75
CA ARG A 44 6.78 -8.10 -20.63
C ARG A 44 6.60 -6.66 -20.17
N LEU A 45 6.43 -6.43 -18.87
CA LEU A 45 6.35 -5.09 -18.29
C LEU A 45 7.62 -4.27 -18.59
N LYS A 46 8.81 -4.86 -18.37
CA LYS A 46 10.08 -4.21 -18.71
C LYS A 46 10.16 -3.84 -20.20
N ALA A 47 9.70 -4.72 -21.09
CA ALA A 47 9.68 -4.46 -22.53
C ALA A 47 8.69 -3.33 -22.91
N ARG A 48 7.50 -3.30 -22.31
CA ARG A 48 6.49 -2.25 -22.53
C ARG A 48 6.98 -0.88 -22.07
N LEU A 49 7.57 -0.82 -20.87
CA LEU A 49 8.14 0.44 -20.36
C LEU A 49 9.30 0.96 -21.21
N ARG A 50 10.08 0.09 -21.85
CA ARG A 50 11.13 0.50 -22.80
C ARG A 50 10.57 1.05 -24.12
N THR A 51 9.40 0.60 -24.53
CA THR A 51 8.73 1.04 -25.76
C THR A 51 7.83 2.25 -25.54
N GLY A 52 7.75 2.77 -24.31
CA GLY A 52 6.90 3.90 -23.96
C GLY A 52 5.42 3.56 -23.80
N ASP A 53 5.07 2.27 -23.85
CA ASP A 53 3.70 1.80 -23.67
C ASP A 53 3.33 1.79 -22.16
N GLY A 54 2.11 2.21 -21.86
CA GLY A 54 1.61 2.36 -20.50
C GLY A 54 1.29 1.00 -19.84
N PRO A 55 1.45 0.87 -18.51
CA PRO A 55 1.12 -0.37 -17.81
C PRO A 55 -0.39 -0.67 -17.87
N THR A 56 -0.73 -1.94 -17.99
CA THR A 56 -2.10 -2.43 -17.81
C THR A 56 -2.48 -2.51 -16.33
N ASN A 57 -3.76 -2.74 -16.02
CA ASN A 57 -4.20 -2.98 -14.63
C ASN A 57 -3.46 -4.17 -13.97
N ALA A 58 -3.15 -5.21 -14.74
CA ALA A 58 -2.36 -6.35 -14.24
C ALA A 58 -0.90 -5.98 -13.96
N ASP A 59 -0.34 -5.05 -14.75
CA ASP A 59 1.00 -4.50 -14.53
C ASP A 59 1.03 -3.61 -13.28
N VAL A 60 -0.04 -2.85 -13.00
CA VAL A 60 -0.16 -2.07 -11.76
C VAL A 60 -0.15 -2.99 -10.54
N ALA A 61 -0.92 -4.09 -10.56
CA ALA A 61 -0.88 -5.07 -9.47
C ALA A 61 0.51 -5.71 -9.31
N LEU A 62 1.20 -5.99 -10.43
CA LEU A 62 2.57 -6.48 -10.41
C LEU A 62 3.56 -5.45 -9.81
N LEU A 63 3.44 -4.16 -10.17
CA LEU A 63 4.25 -3.08 -9.60
C LEU A 63 4.07 -2.97 -8.08
N ILE A 64 2.83 -3.09 -7.60
CA ILE A 64 2.51 -3.11 -6.16
C ILE A 64 3.18 -4.31 -5.47
N ALA A 65 3.08 -5.50 -6.05
CA ALA A 65 3.72 -6.70 -5.51
C ALA A 65 5.25 -6.57 -5.43
N ILE A 66 5.88 -5.90 -6.40
CA ILE A 66 7.32 -5.61 -6.39
C ILE A 66 7.67 -4.66 -5.24
N ILE A 67 6.83 -3.64 -4.99
CA ILE A 67 7.02 -2.70 -3.88
C ILE A 67 6.91 -3.40 -2.52
N ASN A 68 6.07 -4.42 -2.38
CA ASN A 68 6.02 -5.24 -1.16
C ASN A 68 7.31 -6.05 -0.92
N GLN A 69 8.26 -6.03 -1.85
CA GLN A 69 9.62 -6.55 -1.67
C GLN A 69 10.64 -5.46 -1.29
N GLU A 70 10.24 -4.23 -0.92
CA GLU A 70 11.12 -3.08 -0.63
C GLU A 70 12.33 -3.41 0.26
N ARG A 71 12.18 -4.31 1.25
CA ARG A 71 13.28 -4.75 2.13
C ARG A 71 14.46 -5.40 1.41
N CYS A 72 14.24 -5.92 0.20
CA CYS A 72 15.25 -6.57 -0.63
C CYS A 72 15.71 -5.69 -1.80
N LEU A 73 15.15 -4.49 -1.92
CA LEU A 73 15.42 -3.56 -3.01
C LEU A 73 16.37 -2.44 -2.55
N PRO A 74 17.16 -1.86 -3.46
CA PRO A 74 18.05 -0.76 -3.11
C PRO A 74 17.25 0.47 -2.65
N LYS A 75 17.87 1.29 -1.79
CA LYS A 75 17.27 2.52 -1.27
C LYS A 75 16.88 3.44 -2.43
N LEU A 76 15.69 4.01 -2.35
CA LEU A 76 15.15 4.93 -3.34
C LEU A 76 15.89 6.28 -3.31
N ASP A 77 16.26 6.79 -4.49
CA ASP A 77 16.80 8.14 -4.65
C ASP A 77 15.67 9.12 -4.96
N TYR A 78 15.41 10.02 -4.01
CA TYR A 78 14.33 11.01 -4.12
C TYR A 78 14.63 12.13 -5.11
N THR A 79 15.90 12.37 -5.45
CA THR A 79 16.29 13.38 -6.44
C THR A 79 15.97 12.89 -7.86
N LEU A 80 16.30 11.62 -8.15
CA LEU A 80 15.93 10.96 -9.40
C LEU A 80 14.41 10.79 -9.49
N LEU A 81 13.77 10.40 -8.38
CA LEU A 81 12.32 10.26 -8.34
C LEU A 81 11.60 11.58 -8.63
N SER A 82 12.13 12.69 -8.11
CA SER A 82 11.51 14.00 -8.29
C SER A 82 11.72 14.54 -9.70
N ALA A 83 12.85 14.23 -10.33
CA ALA A 83 13.08 14.52 -11.74
C ALA A 83 12.09 13.76 -12.65
N ASP A 84 11.89 12.46 -12.41
CA ASP A 84 10.94 11.63 -13.16
C ASP A 84 9.48 12.08 -12.99
N LEU A 85 9.16 12.70 -11.86
CA LEU A 85 7.81 13.19 -11.52
C LEU A 85 7.61 14.68 -11.77
N GLU A 86 8.66 15.40 -12.20
CA GLU A 86 8.67 16.86 -12.40
C GLU A 86 8.19 17.64 -11.16
N ILE A 87 8.65 17.22 -9.97
CA ILE A 87 8.32 17.85 -8.68
C ILE A 87 9.58 18.07 -7.83
N ASN A 88 9.42 18.74 -6.69
CA ASN A 88 10.49 18.91 -5.71
C ASN A 88 10.84 17.57 -5.01
N PRO A 89 12.11 17.32 -4.66
CA PRO A 89 12.54 16.11 -3.94
C PRO A 89 11.76 15.82 -2.66
N GLY A 90 11.52 16.85 -1.84
CA GLY A 90 10.71 16.72 -0.62
C GLY A 90 9.25 16.34 -0.92
N ALA A 91 8.67 16.89 -1.98
CA ALA A 91 7.32 16.53 -2.42
C ALA A 91 7.25 15.08 -2.94
N ALA A 92 8.28 14.61 -3.64
CA ALA A 92 8.40 13.22 -4.09
C ALA A 92 8.50 12.24 -2.92
N ALA A 93 9.34 12.55 -1.92
CA ALA A 93 9.45 11.76 -0.70
C ALA A 93 8.12 11.68 0.07
N MET A 94 7.43 12.81 0.23
CA MET A 94 6.11 12.85 0.87
C MET A 94 5.06 12.08 0.09
N ARG A 95 5.06 12.18 -1.24
CA ARG A 95 4.13 11.44 -2.10
C ARG A 95 4.37 9.93 -2.01
N TRP A 96 5.63 9.50 -1.99
CA TRP A 96 6.02 8.10 -1.75
C TRP A 96 5.59 7.62 -0.37
N TRP A 97 5.87 8.39 0.68
CA TRP A 97 5.48 8.04 2.04
C TRP A 97 3.96 7.89 2.20
N ARG A 98 3.18 8.85 1.69
CA ARG A 98 1.70 8.78 1.70
C ARG A 98 1.18 7.56 0.93
N TYR A 99 1.82 7.20 -0.16
CA TYR A 99 1.47 6.01 -0.92
C TYR A 99 1.68 4.73 -0.10
N LYS A 100 2.84 4.61 0.56
CA LYS A 100 3.11 3.46 1.45
C LYS A 100 2.13 3.35 2.61
N MET A 101 1.78 4.47 3.24
CA MET A 101 0.77 4.50 4.30
C MET A 101 -0.58 3.96 3.83
N ARG A 102 -1.06 4.37 2.65
CA ARG A 102 -2.30 3.84 2.06
C ARG A 102 -2.21 2.36 1.74
N LEU A 103 -1.05 1.90 1.26
CA LEU A 103 -0.84 0.49 0.94
C LEU A 103 -0.90 -0.39 2.19
N GLU A 104 -0.25 0.03 3.28
CA GLU A 104 -0.32 -0.66 4.57
C GLU A 104 -1.73 -0.66 5.16
N GLU A 105 -2.45 0.46 5.03
CA GLU A 105 -3.85 0.56 5.48
C GLU A 105 -4.74 -0.43 4.72
N HIS A 106 -4.62 -0.49 3.39
CA HIS A 106 -5.33 -1.47 2.58
C HIS A 106 -5.02 -2.91 2.99
N ASP A 107 -3.75 -3.26 3.24
CA ASP A 107 -3.36 -4.59 3.72
C ASP A 107 -3.98 -4.91 5.09
N ARG A 108 -4.10 -3.93 5.99
CA ARG A 108 -4.77 -4.10 7.30
C ARG A 108 -6.27 -4.33 7.14
N THR A 109 -6.94 -3.57 6.28
CA THR A 109 -8.38 -3.73 6.04
C THR A 109 -8.70 -5.08 5.42
N VAL A 110 -7.88 -5.55 4.47
CA VAL A 110 -8.06 -6.88 3.85
C VAL A 110 -7.91 -7.99 4.90
N LYS A 111 -6.90 -7.91 5.77
CA LYS A 111 -6.71 -8.89 6.86
C LYS A 111 -7.85 -8.89 7.88
N GLN A 112 -8.39 -7.72 8.24
CA GLN A 112 -9.56 -7.64 9.13
C GLN A 112 -10.80 -8.26 8.49
N GLN A 113 -11.06 -7.99 7.20
CA GLN A 113 -12.18 -8.61 6.48
C GLN A 113 -12.02 -10.13 6.31
N GLU A 114 -10.79 -10.64 6.17
CA GLU A 114 -10.51 -12.07 6.10
C GLU A 114 -10.72 -12.76 7.46
N GLY A 115 -10.26 -12.14 8.55
CA GLY A 115 -10.50 -12.62 9.92
C GLY A 115 -11.98 -12.60 10.33
N GLU A 116 -12.76 -11.62 9.88
CA GLU A 116 -14.22 -11.57 10.08
C GLU A 116 -14.96 -12.64 9.26
N ARG A 117 -14.49 -12.94 8.04
CA ARG A 117 -15.07 -14.02 7.20
C ARG A 117 -14.82 -15.40 7.77
N GLU A 118 -13.69 -15.64 8.43
CA GLU A 118 -13.43 -16.91 9.12
C GLU A 118 -14.32 -17.09 10.36
N HIS A 119 -14.64 -16.02 11.09
CA HIS A 119 -15.54 -16.09 12.25
C HIS A 119 -17.02 -16.33 11.89
N GLN A 120 -17.47 -15.95 10.70
CA GLN A 120 -18.86 -16.20 10.27
C GLN A 120 -19.10 -17.61 9.72
N ARG A 121 -18.06 -18.41 9.44
CA ARG A 121 -18.22 -19.76 8.88
C ARG A 121 -18.37 -20.87 9.95
N SER A 122 -18.19 -20.51 11.22
CA SER A 122 -18.34 -21.43 12.36
C SER A 122 -19.72 -21.25 13.00
N ASN A 123 -20.78 -21.65 12.31
CA ASN A 123 -22.10 -21.83 12.92
C ASN A 123 -22.70 -23.15 12.44
N PRO A 124 -22.66 -24.24 13.23
CA PRO A 124 -23.73 -25.22 13.22
C PRO A 124 -24.81 -24.75 14.20
N ALA A 125 -26.05 -24.77 13.71
CA ALA A 125 -27.25 -24.42 14.47
C ALA A 125 -27.35 -25.17 15.81
N GLU A 126 -27.83 -24.47 16.86
CA GLU A 126 -28.85 -24.99 17.78
C GLU A 126 -29.39 -23.89 18.72
N ASN A 127 -30.64 -24.08 19.13
CA ASN A 127 -31.62 -23.09 19.60
C ASN A 127 -31.58 -22.79 21.11
N SER A 128 -32.29 -21.70 21.47
CA SER A 128 -33.18 -21.53 22.66
C SER A 128 -32.78 -20.52 23.76
N ILE A 129 -33.32 -19.30 23.61
CA ILE A 129 -34.04 -18.40 24.56
C ILE A 129 -33.83 -18.58 26.09
N SER A 130 -33.39 -17.51 26.78
CA SER A 130 -34.05 -16.87 27.96
C SER A 130 -33.24 -15.64 28.43
N SER A 131 -33.75 -14.42 28.28
CA SER A 131 -34.21 -13.51 29.36
C SER A 131 -33.37 -13.48 30.65
N GLU A 132 -32.67 -12.35 30.90
CA GLU A 132 -32.86 -11.46 32.07
C GLU A 132 -31.75 -10.38 32.22
N LYS A 133 -32.18 -9.12 32.05
CA LYS A 133 -31.90 -7.90 32.83
C LYS A 133 -30.61 -7.77 33.68
N GLY A 134 -29.85 -6.70 33.41
CA GLY A 134 -28.90 -6.12 34.37
C GLY A 134 -28.28 -4.80 33.87
N THR A 135 -28.73 -3.68 34.42
CA THR A 135 -28.23 -2.32 34.18
C THR A 135 -26.96 -2.04 34.98
N SER A 136 -25.94 -1.40 34.38
CA SER A 136 -25.22 -0.29 35.01
C SER A 136 -24.24 0.38 34.04
N SER A 137 -24.38 1.70 33.93
CA SER A 137 -23.48 2.65 33.30
C SER A 137 -22.04 2.53 33.77
N THR A 138 -21.07 2.65 32.86
CA THR A 138 -19.87 3.49 33.06
C THR A 138 -19.33 3.89 31.68
N GLU A 139 -19.01 5.18 31.58
CA GLU A 139 -18.30 5.89 30.52
C GLU A 139 -16.97 5.25 30.05
N SER A 140 -16.35 5.89 29.05
CA SER A 140 -15.00 5.66 28.50
C SER A 140 -14.97 4.74 27.26
N GLY A 141 -14.48 5.14 26.08
CA GLY A 141 -13.75 6.35 25.71
C GLY A 141 -13.96 6.68 24.24
N VAL A 142 -14.30 7.95 24.02
CA VAL A 142 -14.23 8.62 22.73
C VAL A 142 -12.76 8.55 22.30
N PHE A 143 -12.46 7.86 21.20
CA PHE A 143 -11.14 7.87 20.56
C PHE A 143 -10.95 9.23 19.85
N GLY A 144 -10.90 10.29 20.64
CA GLY A 144 -10.48 11.61 20.24
C GLY A 144 -8.97 11.68 20.38
N TRP A 145 -8.29 11.92 19.26
CA TRP A 145 -6.91 12.37 19.26
C TRP A 145 -6.75 13.56 20.23
N PRO A 146 -5.61 13.73 20.90
CA PRO A 146 -5.37 14.93 21.69
C PRO A 146 -5.30 16.12 20.74
N TYR A 147 -6.43 16.81 20.61
CA TYR A 147 -6.47 18.16 20.10
C TYR A 147 -5.70 19.00 21.12
N ASN A 148 -4.43 19.30 20.82
CA ASN A 148 -3.69 20.24 21.62
C ASN A 148 -4.30 21.62 21.32
N GLU A 149 -4.99 22.21 22.29
CA GLU A 149 -5.64 23.54 22.19
C GLU A 149 -4.64 24.69 21.96
N LYS A 150 -3.35 24.38 21.79
CA LYS A 150 -2.34 25.29 21.25
C LYS A 150 -2.15 24.96 19.79
N GLY A 151 -2.78 25.76 18.93
CA GLY A 151 -2.45 25.82 17.51
C GLY A 151 -0.94 25.90 17.33
N TRP A 152 -0.44 25.22 16.30
CA TRP A 152 0.96 25.35 15.90
C TRP A 152 1.27 26.84 15.74
N PRO A 153 2.30 27.40 16.42
CA PRO A 153 2.73 28.74 16.09
C PRO A 153 3.32 28.71 14.68
N ASP A 154 2.81 29.58 13.81
CA ASP A 154 3.18 29.69 12.39
C ASP A 154 4.59 30.27 12.15
N GLU A 155 5.42 30.38 13.19
CA GLU A 155 6.73 31.03 13.17
C GLU A 155 7.82 30.05 13.61
N ALA A 156 8.24 29.17 12.69
CA ALA A 156 9.44 28.35 12.89
C ALA A 156 10.25 28.17 11.60
N TRP A 157 10.10 29.08 10.63
CA TRP A 157 10.83 29.02 9.35
C TRP A 157 11.54 30.33 8.97
N GLU A 158 11.72 31.26 9.90
CA GLU A 158 12.73 32.31 9.77
C GLU A 158 13.91 32.06 10.73
N ALA A 159 14.96 31.43 10.18
CA ALA A 159 16.39 31.71 10.42
C ALA A 159 17.25 30.71 9.64
#